data_AF-A0A936XZR8-F1
#
_entry.id   AF-A0A936XZR8-F1
#
_cell.length_a   1.000
_cell.length_b   1.000
_cell.length_c   1.000
_cell.angle_alpha   90.00
_cell.angle_beta   90.00
_cell.angle_gamma   90.00
#
_symmetry.space_group_name_H-M   'P 1'
#
loop_
_entity.id
_entity.type
_entity.pdbx_description
1 polymer ?
#
loop_
_entity_poly.entity_id
_entity_poly.type
_entity_poly.pdbx_seq_one_letter_code
_entity_poly.pdbx_strand_id
1 'polypeptide(L)'
;METFSGLPIKGQNDLNIDDFKIADAQFQNFIKRHSALENITIIVPENNCEMTGSYVMVDPAGRFYDNTIGEHRYSRPILEIGARLAIQQMQYDFGKFVERGGIYNWSSNAKKINHV
;
A
#
# COMPACT_ATOMS: atom_id res chain seq x y z
N MET A 1 -7.85 10.40 -0.37
CA MET A 1 -8.20 9.29 -1.28
C MET A 1 -6.91 8.63 -1.74
N GLU A 2 -6.62 7.44 -1.22
CA GLU A 2 -5.50 6.64 -1.73
C GLU A 2 -5.85 6.13 -3.13
N THR A 3 -4.90 6.22 -4.05
CA THR A 3 -5.08 5.83 -5.45
C THR A 3 -3.92 4.94 -5.86
N PHE A 4 -4.21 3.73 -6.32
CA PHE A 4 -3.21 2.71 -6.59
C PHE A 4 -3.14 2.38 -8.08
N SER A 5 -1.93 2.10 -8.57
CA SER A 5 -1.77 1.39 -9.86
C SER A 5 -2.04 -0.11 -9.68
N GLY A 6 -2.32 -0.81 -10.78
CA GLY A 6 -2.42 -2.27 -10.76
C GLY A 6 -1.06 -2.90 -10.43
N LEU A 7 -0.94 -3.54 -9.26
CA LEU A 7 0.28 -4.20 -8.80
C LEU A 7 0.27 -5.70 -9.14
N PRO A 8 1.18 -6.18 -10.01
CA PRO A 8 1.34 -7.61 -10.26
C PRO A 8 2.00 -8.31 -9.09
N ILE A 9 1.38 -9.39 -8.63
CA ILE A 9 1.91 -10.28 -7.60
C ILE A 9 1.79 -11.72 -8.10
N LYS A 10 2.93 -12.38 -8.20
CA LYS A 10 3.04 -13.78 -8.65
C LYS A 10 2.27 -14.71 -7.71
N GLY A 11 1.52 -15.64 -8.30
CA GLY A 11 0.65 -16.59 -7.59
C GLY A 11 -0.60 -15.96 -6.96
N GLN A 12 -0.88 -14.68 -7.22
CA GLN A 12 -2.08 -14.00 -6.72
C GLN A 12 -2.96 -13.50 -7.87
N ASN A 13 -2.39 -12.73 -8.79
CA ASN A 13 -3.13 -12.14 -9.92
C ASN A 13 -2.42 -12.30 -11.27
N ASP A 14 -1.28 -12.99 -11.32
CA ASP A 14 -0.41 -13.15 -12.48
C ASP A 14 -1.05 -13.85 -13.69
N LEU A 15 -2.15 -14.60 -13.49
CA LEU A 15 -2.89 -15.23 -14.60
C LEU A 15 -3.64 -14.23 -15.48
N ASN A 16 -4.07 -13.08 -14.95
CA ASN A 16 -4.92 -12.13 -15.66
C ASN A 16 -4.46 -10.66 -15.51
N ILE A 17 -3.37 -10.40 -14.80
CA ILE A 17 -2.93 -9.03 -14.50
C ILE A 17 -2.57 -8.22 -15.75
N ASP A 18 -2.19 -8.86 -16.85
CA ASP A 18 -1.74 -8.18 -18.06
C ASP A 18 -2.82 -7.28 -18.67
N ASP A 19 -4.10 -7.67 -18.58
CA ASP A 19 -5.24 -6.87 -19.06
C ASP A 19 -5.49 -5.61 -18.20
N PHE A 20 -4.91 -5.56 -17.00
CA PHE A 20 -5.08 -4.47 -16.03
C PHE A 20 -3.79 -3.67 -15.79
N LYS A 21 -2.67 -4.05 -16.44
CA LYS A 21 -1.43 -3.29 -16.37
C LYS A 21 -1.59 -1.96 -17.11
N ILE A 22 -1.11 -0.91 -16.49
CA ILE A 22 -1.03 0.43 -17.07
C ILE A 22 0.41 0.91 -16.99
N ALA A 23 0.82 1.72 -17.96
CA ALA A 23 2.10 2.43 -17.91
C ALA A 23 2.04 3.56 -16.87
N ASP A 24 3.18 3.92 -16.29
CA ASP A 24 3.27 5.02 -15.32
C ASP A 24 2.71 6.33 -15.88
N ALA A 25 2.93 6.61 -17.16
CA ALA A 25 2.37 7.78 -17.83
C ALA A 25 0.83 7.79 -17.84
N GLN A 26 0.18 6.62 -17.97
CA GLN A 26 -1.27 6.51 -17.91
C GLN A 26 -1.78 6.77 -16.48
N PHE A 27 -1.08 6.27 -15.48
CA PHE A 27 -1.37 6.55 -14.07
C PHE A 27 -1.22 8.04 -13.75
N GLN A 28 -0.13 8.68 -14.15
CA GLN A 28 0.08 10.12 -13.97
C GLN A 28 -0.99 10.96 -14.68
N ASN A 29 -1.41 10.56 -15.88
CA ASN A 29 -2.52 11.20 -16.58
C ASN A 29 -3.86 11.05 -15.85
N PHE A 30 -4.08 9.92 -15.15
CA PHE A 30 -5.25 9.76 -14.28
C PHE A 30 -5.18 10.73 -13.11
N ILE A 31 -4.05 10.82 -12.40
CA ILE A 31 -3.90 11.77 -11.28
C ILE A 31 -4.12 13.22 -11.73
N LYS A 32 -3.49 13.63 -12.83
CA LYS A 32 -3.64 14.99 -13.39
C LYS A 32 -5.09 15.33 -13.75
N ARG A 33 -5.84 14.38 -14.30
CA ARG A 33 -7.26 14.57 -14.65
C ARG A 33 -8.13 14.84 -13.41
N HIS A 34 -7.72 14.35 -12.25
CA HIS A 34 -8.44 14.47 -10.99
C HIS A 34 -7.88 15.58 -10.09
N SER A 35 -6.93 16.41 -10.56
CA SER A 35 -6.35 17.49 -9.75
C SER A 35 -7.40 18.51 -9.27
N ALA A 36 -8.52 18.64 -9.97
CA ALA A 36 -9.65 19.48 -9.53
C ALA A 36 -10.26 19.02 -8.19
N LEU A 37 -10.06 17.76 -7.79
CA LEU A 37 -10.54 17.22 -6.51
C LEU A 37 -9.64 17.62 -5.33
N GLU A 38 -8.47 18.21 -5.55
CA GLU A 38 -7.55 18.63 -4.48
C GLU A 38 -8.21 19.62 -3.49
N ASN A 39 -9.19 20.39 -3.95
CA ASN A 39 -9.98 21.29 -3.10
C ASN A 39 -11.00 20.56 -2.20
N ILE A 40 -11.30 19.29 -2.50
CA ILE A 40 -12.30 18.47 -1.82
C ILE A 40 -11.63 17.39 -0.95
N THR A 41 -10.55 16.79 -1.46
CA THR A 41 -9.83 15.71 -0.77
C THR A 41 -8.37 15.69 -1.19
N ILE A 42 -7.51 15.18 -0.31
CA ILE A 42 -6.11 14.93 -0.61
C ILE A 42 -6.02 13.63 -1.41
N ILE A 43 -5.51 13.68 -2.64
CA ILE A 43 -5.19 12.47 -3.42
C ILE A 43 -3.80 12.01 -3.01
N VAL A 44 -3.67 10.74 -2.63
CA VAL A 44 -2.39 10.10 -2.32
C VAL A 44 -2.13 9.04 -3.39
N PRO A 45 -1.35 9.36 -4.44
CA PRO A 45 -1.00 8.40 -5.47
C PRO A 45 0.08 7.44 -4.98
N GLU A 46 -0.10 6.15 -5.25
CA GLU A 46 0.86 5.11 -4.92
C GLU A 46 1.02 4.18 -6.13
N ASN A 47 2.16 4.31 -6.81
CA ASN A 47 2.54 3.43 -7.91
C ASN A 47 3.13 2.11 -7.40
N ASN A 48 3.47 1.20 -8.31
CA ASN A 48 3.99 -0.12 -7.96
C ASN A 48 5.29 -0.05 -7.13
N CYS A 49 6.19 0.90 -7.40
CA CYS A 49 7.43 1.06 -6.63
C CYS A 49 7.17 1.54 -5.20
N GLU A 50 6.17 2.42 -5.02
CA GLU A 50 5.75 2.96 -3.73
C GLU A 50 5.01 1.91 -2.89
N MET A 51 4.20 1.05 -3.52
CA MET A 51 3.48 -0.02 -2.81
C MET A 51 4.35 -1.21 -2.41
N THR A 52 5.34 -1.59 -3.23
CA THR A 52 6.17 -2.77 -2.95
C THR A 52 7.07 -2.56 -1.73
N GLY A 53 6.87 -3.39 -0.70
CA GLY A 53 7.65 -3.41 0.54
C GLY A 53 7.26 -2.36 1.58
N SER A 54 6.30 -1.48 1.29
CA SER A 54 5.96 -0.32 2.14
C SER A 54 4.76 -0.56 3.06
N TYR A 55 4.30 -1.80 3.16
CA TYR A 55 3.20 -2.22 4.03
C TYR A 55 3.66 -3.34 4.95
N VAL A 56 3.21 -3.28 6.20
CA VAL A 56 3.17 -4.42 7.10
C VAL A 56 1.77 -5.03 7.00
N MET A 57 1.67 -6.25 6.48
CA MET A 57 0.40 -6.92 6.27
C MET A 57 0.32 -8.20 7.08
N VAL A 58 -0.90 -8.55 7.53
CA VAL A 58 -1.19 -9.79 8.26
C VAL A 58 -2.28 -10.55 7.52
N ASP A 59 -2.05 -11.83 7.26
CA ASP A 59 -3.04 -12.69 6.59
C ASP A 59 -4.07 -13.26 7.59
N PRO A 60 -5.17 -13.87 7.11
CA PRO A 60 -6.18 -14.46 7.99
C PRO A 60 -5.67 -15.61 8.88
N ALA A 61 -4.53 -16.22 8.54
CA ALA A 61 -3.88 -17.24 9.37
C ALA A 61 -3.00 -16.62 10.48
N GLY A 62 -2.97 -15.28 10.60
CA GLY A 62 -2.21 -14.57 11.61
C GLY A 62 -0.70 -14.56 11.34
N ARG A 63 -0.28 -14.59 10.08
CA ARG A 63 1.13 -14.50 9.65
C ARG A 63 1.38 -13.13 9.06
N PHE A 64 2.56 -12.55 9.31
CA PHE A 64 2.98 -11.42 8.51
C PHE A 64 3.25 -11.88 7.09
N TYR A 65 3.01 -11.01 6.11
CA TYR A 65 3.48 -11.22 4.75
C TYR A 65 3.96 -9.92 4.11
N ASP A 66 4.91 -10.05 3.20
CA ASP A 66 5.42 -8.96 2.37
C ASP A 66 5.41 -9.35 0.89
N ASN A 67 5.59 -8.34 0.03
CA ASN A 67 5.60 -8.47 -1.42
C ASN A 67 6.91 -7.96 -2.04
N THR A 68 7.99 -7.85 -1.26
CA THR A 68 9.23 -7.16 -1.66
C THR A 68 9.88 -7.68 -2.93
N ILE A 69 9.67 -8.95 -3.24
CA ILE A 69 10.22 -9.64 -4.40
C ILE A 69 9.18 -9.92 -5.50
N GLY A 70 7.99 -9.30 -5.42
CA GLY A 70 6.90 -9.49 -6.40
C GLY A 70 6.08 -10.76 -6.19
N GLU A 71 6.25 -11.44 -5.06
CA GLU A 71 5.44 -12.57 -4.61
C GLU A 71 5.18 -12.45 -3.09
N HIS A 72 4.11 -13.10 -2.61
CA HIS A 72 3.82 -13.13 -1.17
C HIS A 72 4.76 -14.10 -0.44
N ARG A 73 5.50 -13.58 0.54
CA ARG A 73 6.27 -14.37 1.50
C ARG A 73 5.64 -14.27 2.87
N TYR A 74 5.54 -15.38 3.58
CA TYR A 74 4.84 -15.46 4.87
C TYR A 74 5.80 -15.76 6.02
N SER A 75 5.60 -15.10 7.16
CA SER A 75 6.26 -15.45 8.42
C SER A 75 5.63 -16.69 9.05
N ARG A 76 6.23 -17.18 10.13
CA ARG A 76 5.52 -18.06 11.08
C ARG A 76 4.36 -17.29 11.75
N PRO A 77 3.30 -17.98 12.19
CA PRO A 77 2.16 -17.37 12.88
C PRO A 77 2.59 -16.52 14.08
N ILE A 78 2.04 -15.32 14.17
CA ILE A 78 2.29 -14.36 15.25
C ILE A 78 1.94 -14.97 16.60
N LEU A 79 0.84 -15.74 16.68
CA LEU A 79 0.40 -16.39 17.91
C LEU A 79 1.31 -17.55 18.36
N GLU A 80 2.16 -18.06 17.47
CA GLU A 80 3.09 -19.15 17.78
C GLU A 80 4.44 -18.62 18.29
N ILE A 81 4.98 -17.58 17.66
CA ILE A 81 6.35 -17.09 17.94
C ILE A 81 6.40 -15.65 18.47
N GLY A 82 5.26 -14.97 18.56
CA GLY A 82 5.17 -13.56 18.93
C GLY A 82 5.49 -12.60 17.77
N ALA A 83 4.91 -11.40 17.84
CA ALA A 83 4.99 -10.40 16.78
C ALA A 83 6.43 -9.98 16.46
N ARG A 84 7.28 -9.84 17.50
CA ARG A 84 8.67 -9.41 17.34
C ARG A 84 9.50 -10.39 16.50
N LEU A 85 9.37 -11.69 16.75
CA LEU A 85 10.11 -12.70 15.98
C LEU A 85 9.50 -12.91 14.60
N ALA A 86 8.17 -12.82 14.47
CA ALA A 86 7.48 -12.97 13.20
C ALA A 86 7.83 -11.83 12.21
N ILE A 87 7.84 -10.57 12.67
CA ILE A 87 8.11 -9.43 11.78
C ILE A 87 9.57 -9.41 11.28
N GLN A 88 10.51 -9.92 12.07
CA GLN A 88 11.92 -10.05 11.68
C GLN A 88 12.16 -11.01 10.50
N GLN A 89 11.18 -11.86 10.17
CA GLN A 89 11.26 -12.76 9.02
C GLN A 89 10.89 -12.05 7.70
N MET A 90 10.30 -10.86 7.79
CA MET A 90 9.83 -10.06 6.65
C MET A 90 10.86 -9.01 6.24
N GLN A 91 10.71 -8.48 5.02
CA GLN A 91 11.62 -7.47 4.45
C GLN A 91 10.95 -6.09 4.31
N TYR A 92 10.15 -5.69 5.30
CA TYR A 92 9.49 -4.39 5.28
C TYR A 92 10.48 -3.21 5.20
N ASP A 93 10.18 -2.24 4.34
CA ASP A 93 10.93 -1.01 4.18
C ASP A 93 10.21 0.16 4.87
N PHE A 94 10.69 0.52 6.06
CA PHE A 94 10.17 1.66 6.81
C PHE A 94 10.40 2.99 6.10
N GLY A 95 11.50 3.14 5.37
CA GLY A 95 11.78 4.34 4.59
C GLY A 95 10.70 4.57 3.54
N LYS A 96 10.39 3.54 2.74
CA LYS A 96 9.31 3.61 1.74
C LYS A 96 7.95 3.92 2.32
N PHE A 97 7.61 3.35 3.48
CA PHE A 97 6.35 3.67 4.17
C PHE A 97 6.24 5.16 4.52
N VAL A 98 7.34 5.77 4.98
CA VAL A 98 7.38 7.20 5.30
C VAL A 98 7.37 8.04 4.02
N GLU A 99 8.16 7.67 3.02
CA GLU A 99 8.29 8.40 1.75
C GLU A 99 6.97 8.49 0.98
N ARG A 100 6.16 7.43 0.99
CA ARG A 100 4.82 7.45 0.37
C ARG A 100 3.75 8.15 1.21
N GLY A 101 4.10 8.72 2.36
CA GLY A 101 3.18 9.48 3.21
C GLY A 101 2.32 8.64 4.16
N GLY A 102 2.73 7.41 4.50
CA GLY A 102 1.95 6.49 5.36
C GLY A 102 1.71 6.96 6.80
N ILE A 103 2.36 8.05 7.23
CA ILE A 103 2.11 8.69 8.52
C ILE A 103 0.98 9.71 8.39
N TYR A 104 -0.25 9.25 8.65
CA TYR A 104 -1.41 10.11 8.70
C TYR A 104 -1.77 10.53 10.13
N ASN A 105 -2.51 11.64 10.26
CA ASN A 105 -3.14 11.99 11.53
C ASN A 105 -4.50 11.26 11.64
N TRP A 106 -4.45 10.04 12.17
CA TRP A 106 -5.62 9.18 12.36
C TRP A 106 -6.48 9.56 13.57
N SER A 107 -6.06 10.56 14.37
CA SER A 107 -6.80 10.95 15.56
C SER A 107 -8.14 11.61 15.18
N SER A 108 -9.21 11.19 15.86
CA SER A 108 -10.60 11.63 15.62
C SER A 108 -10.84 13.14 15.84
N ASN A 109 -9.84 13.89 16.29
CA ASN A 109 -9.87 15.34 16.44
C ASN A 109 -9.41 16.11 15.18
N ALA A 110 -9.00 15.42 14.12
CA ALA A 110 -8.57 16.04 12.87
C ALA A 110 -9.77 16.59 12.07
N LYS A 111 -10.14 17.85 12.35
CA LYS A 111 -10.99 18.78 11.58
C LYS A 111 -12.41 18.29 11.23
N LYS A 112 -13.39 18.71 12.04
CA LYS A 112 -14.73 19.04 11.52
C LYS A 112 -14.59 20.29 10.66
N ILE A 113 -14.74 20.15 9.35
CA ILE A 113 -14.87 21.29 8.45
C ILE A 113 -16.29 21.83 8.66
N ASN A 114 -16.40 22.89 9.46
CA ASN A 114 -17.66 23.62 9.58
C ASN A 114 -17.82 24.45 8.30
N HIS A 115 -18.76 24.05 7.44
CA HIS A 115 -19.23 24.92 6.36
C HIS A 115 -20.09 26.02 7.00
N VAL A 116 -19.64 27.28 6.82
CA VAL A 116 -20.43 28.49 7.08
C VAL A 116 -21.28 28.77 5.85
#